data_AF-A0A0L6JGZ8-F1
#
_entry.id   AF-A0A0L6JGZ8-F1
#
_cell.length_a   1.000
_cell.length_b   1.000
_cell.length_c   1.000
_cell.angle_alpha   90.00
_cell.angle_beta   90.00
_cell.angle_gamma   90.00
#
_symmetry.space_group_name_H-M   'P 1'
#
loop_
_entity.id
_entity.type
_entity.pdbx_description
1 polymer ?
#
loop_
_entity_poly.entity_id
_entity_poly.type
_entity_poly.pdbx_seq_one_letter_code
_entity_poly.pdbx_strand_id
1 'polypeptide(L)'
;MKIVNKVKIGYKDYDINLVDRDIYVDGKECYGQINYDNEYININNKFNDNQKKATFIHEIVHGIDEMWGSDMTEKQVELFSNGLYKFLLDNPEIFNGKEVGNNECVNIHIPEFSYEFSKDIIDNVTKSIKDKLMQEVAVYIYK
;
A
#
# COMPACT_ATOMS: atom_id res chain seq x y z
N MET A 1 15.90 3.34 -6.21
CA MET A 1 14.91 3.08 -7.28
C MET A 1 14.95 4.17 -8.35
N LYS A 2 14.68 3.81 -9.62
CA LYS A 2 14.47 4.74 -10.76
C LYS A 2 12.99 4.78 -11.12
N ILE A 3 12.49 5.95 -11.53
CA ILE A 3 11.13 6.07 -12.10
C ILE A 3 11.24 5.69 -13.58
N VAL A 4 10.48 4.67 -13.99
CA VAL A 4 10.42 4.20 -15.38
C VAL A 4 9.35 4.97 -16.15
N ASN A 5 9.34 4.87 -17.48
CA ASN A 5 8.37 5.56 -18.34
C ASN A 5 7.07 4.78 -18.57
N LYS A 6 7.04 3.47 -18.25
CA LYS A 6 5.85 2.63 -18.36
C LYS A 6 5.87 1.54 -17.29
N VAL A 7 4.70 1.24 -16.72
CA VAL A 7 4.50 0.11 -15.79
C VAL A 7 3.24 -0.65 -16.17
N LYS A 8 3.32 -1.98 -16.23
CA LYS A 8 2.16 -2.86 -16.31
C LYS A 8 1.63 -3.15 -14.92
N ILE A 9 0.34 -2.95 -14.70
CA ILE A 9 -0.37 -3.34 -13.47
C ILE A 9 -1.60 -4.15 -13.87
N GLY A 10 -1.61 -5.43 -13.50
CA GLY A 10 -2.63 -6.36 -13.98
C GLY A 10 -2.67 -6.41 -15.51
N TYR A 11 -3.82 -6.06 -16.09
CA TYR A 11 -4.03 -6.03 -17.54
C TYR A 11 -3.76 -4.65 -18.18
N LYS A 12 -3.55 -3.58 -17.40
CA LYS A 12 -3.37 -2.20 -17.89
C LYS A 12 -1.89 -1.83 -18.04
N ASP A 13 -1.56 -0.97 -19.00
CA ASP A 13 -0.19 -0.52 -19.29
C ASP A 13 -0.06 1.00 -19.09
N TYR A 14 0.32 1.42 -17.89
CA TYR A 14 0.35 2.83 -17.50
C TYR A 14 1.57 3.57 -18.03
N ASP A 15 1.35 4.69 -18.73
CA ASP A 15 2.41 5.66 -19.09
C ASP A 15 2.75 6.55 -17.90
N ILE A 16 4.04 6.72 -17.61
CA ILE A 16 4.53 7.49 -16.46
C ILE A 16 5.09 8.84 -16.93
N ASN A 17 4.47 9.92 -16.47
CA ASN A 17 4.79 11.27 -16.90
C ASN A 17 5.30 12.11 -15.72
N LEU A 18 6.50 12.68 -15.88
CA LEU A 18 6.95 13.79 -15.03
C LEU A 18 6.40 15.08 -15.61
N VAL A 19 5.60 15.82 -14.83
CA VAL A 19 4.90 17.02 -15.33
C VAL A 19 5.33 18.28 -14.55
N ASP A 20 5.62 19.36 -15.26
CA ASP A 20 6.02 20.66 -14.67
C ASP A 20 4.82 21.58 -14.40
N ARG A 21 3.73 21.02 -13.85
CA ARG A 21 2.50 21.74 -13.51
C ARG A 21 1.89 21.20 -12.22
N ASP A 22 1.04 22.00 -11.60
CA ASP A 22 0.30 21.56 -10.41
C ASP A 22 -0.75 20.51 -10.81
N ILE A 23 -0.89 19.50 -9.96
CA ILE A 23 -1.81 18.38 -10.16
C ILE A 23 -2.93 18.55 -9.15
N TYR A 24 -4.17 18.48 -9.62
CA TYR A 24 -5.35 18.55 -8.78
C TYR A 24 -6.21 17.31 -8.95
N VAL A 25 -6.58 16.71 -7.84
CA VAL A 25 -7.55 15.61 -7.75
C VAL A 25 -8.66 16.06 -6.80
N ASP A 26 -9.91 16.06 -7.28
CA ASP A 26 -11.08 16.51 -6.52
C ASP A 26 -10.91 17.88 -5.85
N GLY A 27 -10.24 18.80 -6.56
CA GLY A 27 -9.99 20.17 -6.09
C GLY A 27 -8.86 20.31 -5.06
N LYS A 28 -8.18 19.21 -4.70
CA LYS A 28 -7.01 19.21 -3.82
C LYS A 28 -5.73 19.09 -4.64
N GLU A 29 -4.74 19.91 -4.29
CA GLU A 29 -3.39 19.80 -4.88
C GLU A 29 -2.71 18.52 -4.40
N CYS A 30 -2.17 17.73 -5.34
CA CYS A 30 -1.55 16.45 -5.10
C CYS A 30 -0.14 16.39 -5.71
N TYR A 31 0.70 15.50 -5.17
CA TYR A 31 2.04 15.25 -5.71
C TYR A 31 2.02 14.38 -6.97
N GLY A 32 0.98 13.56 -7.11
CA GLY A 32 0.77 12.65 -8.22
C GLY A 32 -0.71 12.46 -8.51
N GLN A 33 -0.99 11.75 -9.60
CA GLN A 33 -2.32 11.34 -10.00
C GLN A 33 -2.21 10.13 -10.93
N ILE A 34 -2.87 9.04 -10.55
CA ILE A 34 -3.24 7.95 -11.46
C ILE A 34 -4.57 8.25 -12.17
N ASN A 35 -4.64 7.90 -13.46
CA ASN A 35 -5.88 7.86 -14.21
C ASN A 35 -6.09 6.43 -14.74
N TYR A 36 -7.10 5.76 -14.20
CA TYR A 36 -7.36 4.34 -14.47
C TYR A 36 -7.92 4.07 -15.88
N ASP A 37 -8.63 5.03 -16.47
CA ASP A 37 -9.30 4.88 -17.76
C ASP A 37 -8.36 5.19 -18.93
N ASN A 38 -7.52 6.22 -18.77
CA ASN A 38 -6.57 6.66 -19.78
C ASN A 38 -5.17 6.06 -19.57
N GLU A 39 -5.01 5.19 -18.57
CA GLU A 39 -3.79 4.43 -18.27
C GLU A 39 -2.54 5.32 -18.20
N TYR A 40 -2.58 6.37 -17.37
CA TYR A 40 -1.40 7.18 -17.09
C TYR A 40 -1.24 7.48 -15.60
N ILE A 41 0.01 7.73 -15.20
CA ILE A 41 0.39 8.23 -13.89
C ILE A 41 1.21 9.50 -14.09
N ASN A 42 0.71 10.62 -13.57
CA ASN A 42 1.41 11.89 -13.55
C ASN A 42 2.09 12.07 -12.19
N ILE A 43 3.34 12.55 -12.20
CA ILE A 43 4.10 12.91 -11.01
C ILE A 43 4.59 14.34 -11.18
N ASN A 44 4.33 15.19 -10.18
CA ASN A 44 4.76 16.58 -10.23
C ASN A 44 6.29 16.68 -10.13
N ASN A 45 6.90 17.22 -11.18
CA ASN A 45 8.35 17.26 -11.34
C ASN A 45 9.03 18.38 -10.54
N LYS A 46 8.24 19.30 -9.94
CA LYS A 46 8.75 20.41 -9.11
C LYS A 46 9.36 19.93 -7.78
N PHE A 47 9.03 18.72 -7.33
CA PHE A 47 9.49 18.18 -6.05
C PHE A 47 10.82 17.43 -6.17
N ASN A 48 11.49 17.27 -5.03
CA ASN A 48 12.76 16.55 -4.96
C ASN A 48 12.60 15.07 -5.35
N ASP A 49 13.71 14.44 -5.73
CA ASP A 49 13.72 13.06 -6.23
C ASP A 49 13.16 12.02 -5.25
N ASN A 50 13.31 12.22 -3.94
CA ASN A 50 12.77 11.28 -2.95
C ASN A 50 11.25 11.39 -2.88
N GLN A 51 10.71 12.62 -2.91
CA GLN A 51 9.27 12.84 -2.97
C GLN A 51 8.68 12.24 -4.25
N LYS A 52 9.29 12.50 -5.41
CA LYS A 52 8.82 11.95 -6.70
C LYS A 52 8.78 10.41 -6.68
N LYS A 53 9.80 9.77 -6.11
CA LYS A 53 9.86 8.30 -6.00
C LYS A 53 8.83 7.74 -5.01
N ALA A 54 8.61 8.42 -3.88
CA ALA A 54 7.58 8.02 -2.92
C ALA A 54 6.18 8.15 -3.55
N THR A 55 5.90 9.28 -4.20
CA THR A 55 4.66 9.50 -4.96
C THR A 55 4.47 8.45 -6.04
N PHE A 56 5.51 8.11 -6.82
CA PHE A 56 5.41 7.04 -7.81
C PHE A 56 4.92 5.72 -7.19
N ILE A 57 5.50 5.28 -6.07
CA ILE A 57 5.05 4.06 -5.39
C ILE A 57 3.60 4.19 -4.89
N HIS A 58 3.21 5.35 -4.38
CA HIS A 58 1.84 5.62 -3.95
C HIS A 58 0.82 5.43 -5.08
N GLU A 59 1.07 6.00 -6.25
CA GLU A 59 0.19 5.83 -7.42
C GLU A 59 0.18 4.37 -7.93
N ILE A 60 1.31 3.66 -7.84
CA ILE A 60 1.36 2.22 -8.17
C ILE A 60 0.48 1.41 -7.20
N VAL A 61 0.49 1.73 -5.91
CA VAL A 61 -0.37 1.07 -4.92
C VAL A 61 -1.85 1.32 -5.23
N HIS A 62 -2.22 2.54 -5.63
CA HIS A 62 -3.58 2.82 -6.11
C HIS A 62 -3.96 1.96 -7.32
N GLY A 63 -3.08 1.85 -8.32
CA GLY A 63 -3.33 1.00 -9.49
C GLY A 63 -3.46 -0.48 -9.14
N ILE A 64 -2.71 -0.95 -8.16
CA ILE A 64 -2.79 -2.31 -7.64
C ILE A 64 -4.10 -2.55 -6.89
N ASP A 65 -4.51 -1.61 -6.04
CA ASP A 65 -5.77 -1.68 -5.29
C ASP A 65 -6.99 -1.68 -6.22
N GLU A 66 -6.98 -0.85 -7.27
CA GLU A 66 -8.04 -0.83 -8.30
C GLU A 66 -8.17 -2.19 -9.01
N MET A 67 -7.06 -2.88 -9.24
CA MET A 67 -7.06 -4.22 -9.84
C MET A 67 -7.53 -5.32 -8.90
N TRP A 68 -7.18 -5.23 -7.61
CA TRP A 68 -7.61 -6.23 -6.63
C TRP A 68 -9.00 -5.98 -6.05
N GLY A 69 -9.51 -4.74 -6.13
CA GLY A 69 -10.79 -4.34 -5.56
C GLY A 69 -10.81 -4.48 -4.03
N SER A 70 -9.71 -4.10 -3.37
CA SER A 70 -9.63 -4.16 -1.89
C SER A 70 -10.19 -2.92 -1.20
N ASP A 71 -10.55 -1.88 -1.96
CA ASP A 71 -11.14 -0.61 -1.50
C ASP A 71 -10.31 0.03 -0.37
N MET A 72 -9.00 0.13 -0.57
CA MET A 72 -8.11 0.74 0.41
C MET A 72 -8.44 2.22 0.59
N THR A 73 -8.53 2.65 1.84
CA THR A 73 -8.59 4.08 2.14
C THR A 73 -7.28 4.77 1.76
N GLU A 74 -7.34 6.06 1.43
CA GLU A 74 -6.16 6.90 1.16
C GLU A 74 -5.07 6.73 2.24
N LYS A 75 -5.48 6.61 3.51
CA LYS A 75 -4.55 6.41 4.62
C LYS A 75 -3.85 5.06 4.56
N GLN A 76 -4.56 4.00 4.19
CA GLN A 76 -3.96 2.67 4.03
C GLN A 76 -3.02 2.64 2.83
N VAL A 77 -3.39 3.29 1.72
CA VAL A 77 -2.52 3.45 0.55
C VAL A 77 -1.24 4.17 0.95
N GLU A 78 -1.34 5.31 1.64
CA GLU A 78 -0.19 6.08 2.14
C GLU A 78 0.73 5.24 3.05
N LEU A 79 0.17 4.53 4.03
CA LEU A 79 0.96 3.72 4.96
C LEU A 79 1.67 2.57 4.23
N PHE A 80 0.95 1.86 3.36
CA PHE A 80 1.51 0.76 2.59
C PHE A 80 2.57 1.23 1.60
N SER A 81 2.31 2.32 0.87
CA SER A 81 3.25 2.90 -0.08
C SER A 81 4.54 3.38 0.58
N ASN A 82 4.44 3.98 1.77
CA ASN A 82 5.61 4.43 2.53
C ASN A 82 6.48 3.24 2.99
N GLY A 83 5.85 2.20 3.52
CA GLY A 83 6.54 0.97 3.93
C GLY A 83 7.22 0.30 2.74
N LEU A 84 6.49 0.13 1.63
CA LEU A 84 7.02 -0.46 0.40
C LEU A 84 8.17 0.36 -0.19
N TYR A 85 8.02 1.68 -0.28
CA TYR A 85 9.07 2.55 -0.78
C TYR A 85 10.35 2.44 0.07
N LYS A 86 10.21 2.44 1.39
CA LYS A 86 11.37 2.30 2.30
C LYS A 86 12.04 0.94 2.14
N PHE A 87 11.26 -0.13 2.04
CA PHE A 87 11.76 -1.48 1.79
C PHE A 87 12.56 -1.57 0.48
N LEU A 88 12.02 -1.01 -0.61
CA LEU A 88 12.68 -0.98 -1.93
C LEU A 88 13.95 -0.13 -1.96
N LEU A 89 14.00 0.94 -1.16
CA LEU A 89 15.21 1.76 -1.03
C LEU A 89 16.32 1.04 -0.29
N ASP A 90 15.97 0.34 0.79
CA ASP A 90 16.93 -0.32 1.66
C ASP A 90 17.42 -1.66 1.10
N ASN A 91 16.64 -2.29 0.21
CA ASN A 91 16.94 -3.59 -0.40
C ASN A 91 16.87 -3.57 -1.95
N PRO A 92 17.65 -2.72 -2.63
CA PRO A 92 17.59 -2.56 -4.08
C PRO A 92 17.93 -3.84 -4.86
N GLU A 93 18.71 -4.75 -4.28
CA GLU A 93 19.13 -6.02 -4.87
C GLU A 93 18.01 -7.05 -5.01
N ILE A 94 16.98 -7.00 -4.15
CA ILE A 94 15.84 -7.94 -4.22
C ILE A 94 15.14 -7.87 -5.58
N PHE A 95 15.16 -6.70 -6.21
CA PHE A 95 14.44 -6.44 -7.47
C PHE A 95 15.37 -6.09 -8.63
N ASN A 96 16.69 -6.05 -8.41
CA ASN A 96 17.68 -5.92 -9.47
C ASN A 96 18.08 -7.33 -9.93
N GLY A 97 17.36 -7.89 -10.89
CA GLY A 97 17.56 -9.24 -11.45
C GLY A 97 18.91 -9.49 -12.12
N LYS A 98 20.01 -9.31 -11.40
CA LYS A 98 21.23 -10.07 -11.65
C LYS A 98 20.95 -11.45 -11.09
N GLU A 99 20.87 -12.45 -11.94
CA GLU A 99 20.90 -13.84 -11.50
C GLU A 99 22.15 -14.02 -10.62
N VAL A 100 21.96 -14.10 -9.31
CA VAL A 100 23.00 -14.52 -8.40
C VAL A 100 22.99 -16.03 -8.47
N GLY A 101 23.94 -16.57 -9.23
CA GLY A 101 24.31 -17.98 -9.08
C GLY A 101 24.61 -18.25 -7.61
N ASN A 102 23.89 -19.23 -7.07
CA ASN A 102 23.89 -19.79 -5.71
C ASN A 102 22.59 -19.47 -4.95
N ASN A 103 21.86 -20.56 -4.68
CA ASN A 103 20.55 -20.66 -4.06
C ASN A 103 20.50 -20.11 -2.63
N GLU A 104 20.57 -18.80 -2.44
CA GLU A 104 20.05 -18.16 -1.22
C GLU A 104 18.66 -17.61 -1.52
N CYS A 105 17.65 -18.47 -1.32
CA CYS A 105 16.27 -18.03 -1.23
C CYS A 105 16.17 -16.98 -0.12
N VAL A 106 15.89 -15.73 -0.48
CA VAL A 106 15.38 -14.76 0.48
C VAL A 106 13.95 -15.20 0.82
N ASN A 107 13.81 -16.01 1.88
CA ASN A 107 12.53 -16.32 2.48
C ASN A 107 11.98 -15.05 3.14
N ILE A 108 11.24 -14.25 2.38
CA ILE A 108 10.31 -13.29 3.00
C ILE A 108 9.09 -14.12 3.40
N HIS A 109 9.11 -14.62 4.64
CA HIS A 109 7.87 -14.99 5.30
C HIS A 109 7.10 -13.69 5.50
N ILE A 110 6.25 -13.35 4.53
CA ILE A 110 5.14 -12.44 4.79
C ILE A 110 4.22 -13.29 5.67
N PRO A 111 4.09 -13.03 6.98
CA PRO A 111 3.04 -13.68 7.74
C PRO A 111 1.74 -13.35 7.03
N GLU A 112 0.68 -14.13 7.23
CA GLU A 112 -0.66 -13.70 6.86
C GLU A 112 -1.03 -12.46 7.71
N PHE A 113 -0.40 -11.31 7.44
CA PHE A 113 -0.38 -10.13 8.28
C PHE A 113 -1.73 -9.42 8.24
N SER A 114 -2.56 -9.74 7.24
CA SER A 114 -3.95 -9.29 7.17
C SER A 114 -4.92 -10.25 7.85
N TYR A 115 -4.69 -11.57 7.83
CA TYR A 115 -5.68 -12.53 8.35
C TYR A 115 -5.45 -12.87 9.83
N GLU A 116 -4.24 -13.24 10.24
CA GLU A 116 -3.97 -13.61 11.64
C GLU A 116 -4.08 -12.39 12.58
N PHE A 117 -3.55 -11.23 12.16
CA PHE A 117 -3.68 -10.00 12.96
C PHE A 117 -5.15 -9.52 13.07
N SER A 118 -5.91 -9.63 11.97
CA SER A 118 -7.35 -9.32 12.00
C SER A 118 -8.10 -10.29 12.91
N LYS A 119 -7.78 -11.59 12.83
CA LYS A 119 -8.38 -12.63 13.66
C LYS A 119 -8.07 -12.44 15.15
N ASP A 120 -6.83 -12.11 15.50
CA ASP A 120 -6.44 -11.80 16.88
C ASP A 120 -7.18 -10.57 17.42
N ILE A 121 -7.37 -9.52 16.61
CA ILE A 121 -8.18 -8.37 17.02
C ILE A 121 -9.64 -8.76 17.24
N ILE A 122 -10.24 -9.51 16.31
CA ILE A 122 -11.64 -9.96 16.40
C ILE A 122 -11.86 -10.85 17.62
N ASP A 123 -10.96 -11.80 17.88
CA ASP A 123 -11.06 -12.73 18.99
C ASP A 123 -10.92 -12.01 20.35
N ASN A 124 -9.99 -11.06 20.45
CA ASN A 124 -9.80 -10.27 21.67
C ASN A 124 -10.99 -9.34 21.96
N VAL A 125 -11.53 -8.66 20.94
CA VAL A 125 -12.72 -7.82 21.09
C VAL A 125 -13.94 -8.66 21.49
N THR A 126 -14.15 -9.79 20.83
CA THR A 126 -15.26 -10.71 21.12
C THR A 126 -15.19 -11.25 22.55
N LYS A 127 -14.00 -11.64 23.01
CA LYS A 127 -13.78 -12.10 24.38
C LYS A 127 -14.08 -10.99 25.40
N SER A 128 -13.57 -9.78 25.17
CA SER A 128 -13.80 -8.65 26.09
C SER A 128 -15.28 -8.29 26.22
N ILE A 129 -16.04 -8.33 25.12
CA ILE A 129 -17.49 -8.11 25.12
C ILE A 129 -18.21 -9.22 25.90
N LYS A 130 -17.87 -10.50 25.66
CA LYS A 130 -18.45 -11.64 26.39
C LYS A 130 -18.19 -11.56 27.89
N ASP A 131 -16.97 -11.25 28.29
CA ASP A 131 -16.59 -11.17 29.70
C ASP A 131 -17.36 -10.04 30.42
N LYS A 132 -17.54 -8.88 29.77
CA LYS A 132 -18.36 -7.77 30.29
C LYS A 132 -19.84 -8.15 30.42
N LEU A 133 -20.41 -8.77 29.38
CA LEU A 133 -21.80 -9.25 29.42
C LEU A 133 -22.02 -10.29 30.52
N MET A 134 -21.09 -11.22 30.70
CA MET A 134 -21.18 -12.25 31.75
C MET A 134 -21.06 -11.65 33.14
N GLN A 135 -20.24 -10.62 33.35
CA GLN A 135 -20.17 -9.89 34.62
C GLN A 135 -21.49 -9.16 34.91
N GLU A 136 -22.06 -8.46 33.93
CA GLU A 136 -23.35 -7.78 34.10
C GLU A 136 -24.48 -8.77 34.38
N VAL A 137 -24.56 -9.88 33.64
CA VAL A 137 -25.56 -10.93 33.85
C VAL A 137 -25.38 -11.63 35.20
N ALA A 138 -24.15 -11.90 35.63
CA ALA A 138 -23.88 -12.49 36.95
C ALA A 138 -24.38 -11.60 38.10
N VAL A 139 -24.29 -10.27 37.97
CA VAL A 139 -24.84 -9.33 38.95
C VAL A 139 -26.37 -9.43 39.06
N TYR A 140 -27.07 -9.84 38.00
CA TYR A 140 -28.52 -10.03 38.00
C TYR A 140 -28.96 -11.44 38.43
N ILE A 141 -28.14 -12.47 38.20
CA ILE A 141 -28.46 -13.86 38.58
C ILE A 141 -28.19 -14.15 40.06
N TYR A 142 -27.18 -13.48 40.65
CA TYR A 142 -26.75 -13.71 42.04
C TYR A 142 -27.20 -12.62 43.02
N LYS A 143 -28.21 -11.82 42.64
CA LYS A 143 -29.00 -10.98 43.55
C LYS A 143 -30.28 -11.70 43.94
#